data_AF-A0A013VRL9-F1
#
_entry.id   AF-A0A013VRL9-F1
#
_cell.length_a   1.000
_cell.length_b   1.000
_cell.length_c   1.000
_cell.angle_alpha   90.00
_cell.angle_beta   90.00
_cell.angle_gamma   90.00
#
_symmetry.space_group_name_H-M   'P 1'
#
loop_
_entity.id
_entity.type
_entity.pdbx_description
1 polymer ?
#
loop_
_entity_poly.entity_id
_entity_poly.type
_entity_poly.pdbx_seq_one_letter_code
_entity_poly.pdbx_strand_id
1 'polypeptide(L)'
;MMRHGYGALLMTLAACDGDPSVLGNEPDARVDDGMAECAIGPDAAWGRDCAIERAGQALTIRHPDGGFRRFTVLDDGRGLEAADGAEEAQLQLIGKDQIEIRIGGDRYRLRVQVAGSATQ
;
A
#
# COMPACT_ATOMS: atom_id res chain seq x y z
N MET A 1 -48.14 47.54 -3.17
CA MET A 1 -48.30 46.08 -2.96
C MET A 1 -48.07 45.46 -4.33
N MET A 2 -46.92 44.94 -4.74
CA MET A 2 -46.07 43.87 -4.20
C MET A 2 -44.59 44.19 -4.49
N ARG A 3 -43.69 43.81 -3.57
CA ARG A 3 -42.24 44.02 -3.63
C ARG A 3 -41.54 42.71 -3.24
N HIS A 4 -40.43 42.40 -3.93
CA HIS A 4 -39.48 41.26 -3.78
C HIS A 4 -39.87 39.93 -4.47
N GLY A 5 -38.96 39.11 -4.99
CA GLY A 5 -37.48 39.04 -4.91
C GLY A 5 -36.87 38.50 -6.21
N TYR A 6 -35.68 38.95 -6.63
CA TYR A 6 -34.36 38.47 -6.21
C TYR A 6 -34.16 36.95 -6.29
N GLY A 7 -33.27 36.56 -7.20
CA GLY A 7 -32.36 35.43 -7.00
C GLY A 7 -32.69 34.15 -7.76
N ALA A 8 -32.18 34.04 -8.99
CA ALA A 8 -31.89 32.73 -9.58
C ALA A 8 -30.81 32.89 -10.67
N LEU A 9 -29.56 33.10 -10.24
CA LEU A 9 -28.39 32.82 -11.06
C LEU A 9 -27.70 31.59 -10.44
N LEU A 10 -28.19 30.41 -10.81
CA LEU A 10 -27.56 29.13 -10.46
C LEU A 10 -26.44 28.86 -11.46
N MET A 11 -25.22 29.24 -11.08
CA MET A 11 -23.99 28.65 -11.62
C MET A 11 -23.90 27.21 -11.12
N THR A 12 -24.40 26.25 -11.89
CA THR A 12 -24.12 24.84 -11.64
C THR A 12 -22.77 24.52 -12.25
N LEU A 13 -21.75 24.39 -11.39
CA LEU A 13 -20.46 23.84 -11.78
C LEU A 13 -20.69 22.42 -12.35
N ALA A 14 -20.25 22.22 -13.59
CA ALA A 14 -20.02 20.91 -14.14
C ALA A 14 -18.98 20.20 -13.27
N ALA A 15 -19.42 19.27 -12.42
CA ALA A 15 -18.52 18.29 -11.82
C ALA A 15 -18.11 17.33 -12.93
N CYS A 16 -16.82 17.33 -13.27
CA CYS A 16 -16.23 16.30 -14.12
C CYS A 16 -16.41 14.93 -13.45
N ASP A 17 -17.25 14.12 -14.09
CA ASP A 17 -16.97 12.73 -14.48
C ASP A 17 -15.73 12.11 -13.82
N GLY A 18 -15.98 11.27 -12.84
CA GLY A 18 -15.00 10.39 -12.24
C GLY A 18 -15.52 8.97 -12.33
N ASP A 19 -15.50 8.39 -13.52
CA ASP A 19 -15.59 6.94 -13.66
C ASP A 19 -14.47 6.33 -12.82
N PRO A 20 -14.77 5.43 -11.87
CA PRO A 20 -13.75 4.54 -11.36
C PRO A 20 -13.35 3.65 -12.55
N SER A 21 -12.31 4.08 -13.26
CA SER A 21 -11.59 3.24 -14.21
C SER A 21 -11.28 1.94 -13.47
N VAL A 22 -12.02 0.89 -13.80
CA VAL A 22 -11.66 -0.49 -13.49
C VAL A 22 -10.33 -0.70 -14.20
N LEU A 23 -9.25 -0.54 -13.45
CA LEU A 23 -7.90 -0.79 -13.94
C LEU A 23 -7.78 -2.30 -14.18
N GLY A 24 -7.76 -2.63 -15.47
CA GLY A 24 -7.03 -3.73 -16.11
C GLY A 24 -6.83 -5.03 -15.33
N ASN A 25 -7.45 -6.10 -15.83
CA ASN A 25 -6.91 -7.44 -15.66
C ASN A 25 -5.63 -7.56 -16.51
N GLU A 26 -4.47 -7.67 -15.87
CA GLU A 26 -3.19 -8.08 -16.48
C GLU A 26 -2.42 -9.04 -15.54
N PRO A 27 -1.57 -9.93 -16.08
CA PRO A 27 -1.55 -11.35 -15.74
C PRO A 27 -0.55 -11.76 -14.65
N ASP A 28 -0.91 -12.82 -13.93
CA ASP A 28 -0.06 -13.78 -13.20
C ASP A 28 1.21 -13.24 -12.50
N ALA A 29 1.00 -12.52 -11.40
CA ALA A 29 1.86 -12.71 -10.23
C ALA A 29 0.97 -13.35 -9.16
N ARG A 30 1.32 -14.56 -8.69
CA ARG A 30 0.54 -15.30 -7.69
C ARG A 30 0.39 -14.43 -6.44
N VAL A 31 -0.75 -13.76 -6.29
CA VAL A 31 -1.02 -12.88 -5.16
C VAL A 31 -1.14 -13.77 -3.91
N ASP A 32 -0.16 -13.66 -3.00
CA ASP A 32 -0.45 -13.75 -1.58
C ASP A 32 -1.58 -12.75 -1.35
N ASP A 33 -2.81 -13.25 -1.16
CA ASP A 33 -4.18 -12.68 -1.15
C ASP A 33 -4.43 -11.18 -0.80
N GLY A 34 -3.48 -10.30 -1.05
CA GLY A 34 -3.44 -8.91 -0.63
C GLY A 34 -3.14 -8.73 0.84
N MET A 35 -2.86 -9.77 1.65
CA MET A 35 -2.75 -9.61 3.11
C MET A 35 -1.37 -9.99 3.66
N ALA A 36 -0.86 -9.14 4.54
CA ALA A 36 0.36 -9.36 5.32
C ALA A 36 0.03 -9.77 6.76
N GLU A 37 0.91 -10.55 7.38
CA GLU A 37 0.97 -10.56 8.84
C GLU A 37 1.65 -9.29 9.32
N CYS A 38 1.10 -8.65 10.35
CA CYS A 38 1.65 -7.44 10.92
C CYS A 38 1.42 -7.35 12.42
N ALA A 39 2.29 -6.60 13.08
CA ALA A 39 2.15 -6.17 14.45
C ALA A 39 2.46 -4.67 14.48
N ILE A 40 1.41 -3.85 14.65
CA ILE A 40 1.48 -2.38 14.56
C ILE A 40 1.70 -1.79 15.95
N GLY A 41 2.84 -1.13 16.13
CA GLY A 41 3.32 -0.61 17.39
C GLY A 41 4.21 -1.57 18.18
N PRO A 42 4.94 -1.04 19.19
CA PRO A 42 5.79 -1.83 20.06
C PRO A 42 4.97 -2.89 20.81
N ASP A 43 5.50 -4.10 20.87
CA ASP A 43 4.91 -5.25 21.58
C ASP A 43 3.50 -5.67 21.12
N ALA A 44 3.02 -5.15 19.99
CA ALA A 44 1.75 -5.55 19.42
C ALA A 44 1.71 -7.05 19.09
N ALA A 45 0.52 -7.65 19.19
CA ALA A 45 0.29 -9.01 18.75
C ALA A 45 0.36 -9.10 17.21
N TRP A 46 0.78 -10.25 16.70
CA TRP A 46 0.70 -10.55 15.27
C TRP A 46 -0.76 -10.79 14.87
N GLY A 47 -1.20 -10.11 13.81
CA GLY A 47 -2.47 -10.32 13.13
C GLY A 47 -2.25 -10.42 11.62
N ARG A 48 -3.24 -10.96 10.89
CA ARG A 48 -3.21 -11.06 9.42
C ARG A 48 -4.31 -10.21 8.82
N ASP A 49 -4.18 -8.91 9.00
CA ASP A 49 -5.18 -7.88 8.70
C ASP A 49 -4.59 -6.62 8.06
N CYS A 50 -3.27 -6.59 7.77
CA CYS A 50 -2.67 -5.53 6.99
C CYS A 50 -2.82 -5.78 5.49
N ALA A 51 -3.43 -4.83 4.77
CA ALA A 51 -3.60 -4.95 3.32
C ALA A 51 -2.35 -4.45 2.58
N ILE A 52 -2.01 -5.13 1.48
CA ILE A 52 -0.87 -4.85 0.61
C ILE A 52 -1.38 -4.26 -0.70
N GLU A 53 -0.86 -3.10 -1.06
CA GLU A 53 -1.08 -2.47 -2.36
C GLU A 53 0.25 -2.30 -3.10
N ARG A 54 0.24 -2.50 -4.41
CA ARG A 54 1.43 -2.40 -5.26
C ARG A 54 1.16 -1.52 -6.47
N ALA A 55 2.09 -0.63 -6.79
CA ALA A 55 2.07 0.22 -7.97
C ALA A 55 3.50 0.42 -8.51
N GLY A 56 3.88 -0.37 -9.52
CA GLY A 56 5.28 -0.43 -9.96
C GLY A 56 6.19 -0.88 -8.81
N GLN A 57 7.22 -0.07 -8.52
CA GLN A 57 8.13 -0.29 -7.39
C GLN A 57 7.56 0.15 -6.03
N ALA A 58 6.41 0.85 -6.01
CA ALA A 58 5.81 1.28 -4.75
C ALA A 58 5.04 0.13 -4.10
N LEU A 59 5.30 -0.08 -2.82
CA LEU A 59 4.60 -1.02 -1.94
C LEU A 59 3.98 -0.24 -0.79
N THR A 60 2.67 -0.34 -0.61
CA THR A 60 1.96 0.25 0.54
C THR A 60 1.40 -0.86 1.41
N ILE A 61 1.67 -0.81 2.71
CA ILE A 61 1.04 -1.66 3.72
C ILE A 61 0.04 -0.80 4.48
N ARG A 62 -1.26 -1.09 4.34
CA ARG A 62 -2.33 -0.44 5.10
C ARG A 62 -2.56 -1.17 6.41
N HIS A 63 -2.65 -0.40 7.48
CA HIS A 63 -2.87 -0.91 8.83
C HIS A 63 -4.37 -0.97 9.13
N PRO A 64 -4.82 -1.88 10.02
CA PRO A 64 -6.22 -1.97 10.43
C PRO A 64 -6.71 -0.73 11.20
N ASP A 65 -5.80 0.07 11.76
CA ASP A 65 -6.09 1.32 12.47
C ASP A 65 -6.27 2.54 11.54
N GLY A 66 -6.14 2.35 10.22
CA GLY A 66 -6.22 3.40 9.21
C GLY A 66 -4.87 4.06 8.87
N GLY A 67 -3.80 3.70 9.57
CA GLY A 67 -2.42 4.06 9.23
C GLY A 67 -1.92 3.32 7.98
N PHE A 68 -0.75 3.73 7.50
CA PHE A 68 -0.06 3.01 6.43
C PHE A 68 1.44 3.26 6.46
N ARG A 69 2.19 2.36 5.84
CA ARG A 69 3.60 2.57 5.49
C ARG A 69 3.85 2.32 4.02
N ARG A 70 4.77 3.09 3.44
CA ARG A 70 5.18 2.99 2.05
C ARG A 70 6.64 2.60 1.95
N PHE A 71 6.91 1.69 1.04
CA PHE A 71 8.24 1.21 0.72
C PHE A 71 8.48 1.31 -0.78
N THR A 72 9.74 1.48 -1.16
CA THR A 72 10.21 1.32 -2.53
C THR A 72 10.88 -0.05 -2.62
N VAL A 73 10.44 -0.89 -3.55
CA VAL A 73 11.09 -2.16 -3.89
C VAL A 73 12.30 -1.85 -4.75
N LEU A 74 13.45 -2.37 -4.34
CA LEU A 74 14.75 -2.12 -4.96
C LEU A 74 15.17 -3.29 -5.84
N ASP A 75 15.76 -3.01 -6.99
CA ASP A 75 16.26 -3.99 -7.96
C ASP A 75 17.73 -4.37 -7.74
N ASP A 76 18.44 -3.66 -6.85
CA ASP A 76 19.85 -3.85 -6.53
C ASP A 76 20.13 -4.97 -5.51
N GLY A 77 19.10 -5.71 -5.11
CA GLY A 77 19.20 -6.82 -4.15
C GLY A 77 19.09 -6.42 -2.67
N ARG A 78 18.95 -5.13 -2.34
CA ARG A 78 18.63 -4.68 -0.97
C ARG A 78 17.19 -5.01 -0.56
N GLY A 79 16.31 -5.31 -1.51
CA GLY A 79 14.94 -5.74 -1.29
C GLY A 79 13.95 -4.57 -1.24
N LEU A 80 13.94 -3.80 -0.15
CA LEU A 80 13.07 -2.63 0.00
C LEU A 80 13.65 -1.58 0.94
N GLU A 81 13.22 -0.34 0.77
CA GLU A 81 13.53 0.79 1.65
C GLU A 81 12.27 1.61 1.96
N ALA A 82 12.25 2.32 3.08
CA ALA A 82 11.15 3.21 3.42
C ALA A 82 11.07 4.37 2.41
N ALA A 83 9.90 4.61 1.82
CA ALA A 83 9.75 5.58 0.74
C ALA A 83 9.85 7.05 1.19
N ASP A 84 9.76 7.32 2.49
CA ASP A 84 9.96 8.66 3.07
C ASP A 84 11.38 8.86 3.64
N GLY A 85 12.17 7.79 3.75
CA GLY A 85 13.52 7.82 4.32
C GLY A 85 13.60 8.30 5.77
N ALA A 86 12.49 8.40 6.50
CA ALA A 86 12.47 8.92 7.86
C ALA A 86 13.07 7.93 8.87
N GLU A 87 12.90 6.64 8.62
CA GLU A 87 13.47 5.55 9.40
C GLU A 87 14.00 4.44 8.48
N GLU A 88 15.08 3.79 8.92
CA GLU A 88 15.64 2.64 8.20
C GLU A 88 14.81 1.39 8.47
N ALA A 89 14.34 0.76 7.39
CA ALA A 89 13.67 -0.54 7.47
C ALA A 89 14.71 -1.65 7.63
N GLN A 90 14.62 -2.41 8.71
CA GLN A 90 15.46 -3.58 8.92
C GLN A 90 14.80 -4.81 8.31
N LEU A 91 15.49 -5.47 7.39
CA LEU A 91 15.02 -6.68 6.72
C LEU A 91 15.71 -7.93 7.27
N GLN A 92 14.92 -8.98 7.52
CA GLN A 92 15.42 -10.30 7.88
C GLN A 92 14.69 -11.38 7.09
N LEU A 93 15.41 -12.30 6.45
CA LEU A 93 14.80 -13.49 5.85
C LEU A 93 14.39 -14.48 6.96
N ILE A 94 13.11 -14.83 7.04
CA ILE A 94 12.55 -15.73 8.04
C ILE A 94 11.93 -16.97 7.35
N GLY A 95 12.79 -17.88 6.91
CA GLY A 95 12.38 -19.09 6.18
C GLY A 95 12.83 -19.05 4.73
N LYS A 96 12.10 -19.75 3.85
CA LYS A 96 12.52 -19.92 2.44
C LYS A 96 12.05 -18.79 1.53
N ASP A 97 10.90 -18.19 1.83
CA ASP A 97 10.17 -17.27 0.95
C ASP A 97 9.45 -16.18 1.76
N GLN A 98 9.92 -15.87 2.96
CA GLN A 98 9.31 -14.85 3.83
C GLN A 98 10.37 -13.90 4.36
N ILE A 99 10.07 -12.60 4.32
CA ILE A 99 10.88 -11.56 4.96
C ILE A 99 10.11 -10.96 6.14
N GLU A 100 10.83 -10.68 7.22
CA GLU A 100 10.38 -9.83 8.30
C GLU A 100 10.96 -8.42 8.08
N ILE A 101 10.09 -7.41 8.19
CA ILE A 101 10.46 -5.99 8.10
C ILE A 101 10.20 -5.38 9.47
N ARG A 102 11.15 -4.60 10.00
CA ARG A 102 11.02 -3.88 11.27
C ARG A 102 11.34 -2.40 11.08
N ILE A 103 10.43 -1.51 11.46
CA ILE A 103 10.56 -0.06 11.32
C ILE A 103 9.62 0.67 12.28
N GLY A 104 10.07 1.69 13.01
CA GLY A 104 9.20 2.50 13.88
C GLY A 104 8.47 1.76 14.98
N GLY A 105 8.96 0.58 15.39
CA GLY A 105 8.28 -0.33 16.32
C GLY A 105 7.30 -1.30 15.64
N ASP A 106 6.93 -1.05 14.39
CA ASP A 106 6.09 -1.94 13.60
C ASP A 106 6.88 -3.12 13.06
N ARG A 107 6.19 -4.25 12.89
CA ARG A 107 6.74 -5.46 12.29
C ARG A 107 5.79 -6.00 11.23
N TYR A 108 6.33 -6.45 10.12
CA TYR A 108 5.57 -7.02 9.00
C TYR A 108 6.21 -8.32 8.55
N ARG A 109 5.42 -9.29 8.12
CA ARG A 109 5.90 -10.46 7.38
C ARG A 109 5.26 -10.52 6.02
N LEU A 110 6.11 -10.49 5.00
CA LEU A 110 5.70 -10.55 3.61
C LEU A 110 6.23 -11.83 2.99
N ARG A 111 5.40 -12.51 2.20
CA ARG A 111 5.92 -13.52 1.29
C ARG A 111 6.66 -12.83 0.14
N VAL A 112 7.93 -13.19 -0.02
CA VAL A 112 8.74 -12.77 -1.16
C VAL A 112 8.62 -13.81 -2.26
N GLN A 113 8.00 -13.42 -3.35
CA GLN A 113 8.39 -13.98 -4.64
C GLN A 113 9.67 -13.27 -5.00
N VAL A 114 10.82 -13.86 -4.63
CA VAL A 114 12.10 -13.40 -5.18
C VAL A 114 11.91 -13.47 -6.69
N ALA A 115 12.03 -12.32 -7.37
CA ALA A 115 12.13 -12.29 -8.83
C ALA A 115 13.48 -12.90 -9.24
N GLY A 116 13.66 -14.17 -8.94
CA GLY A 116 14.76 -15.01 -9.36
C GLY A 116 14.27 -15.77 -10.58
N SER A 117 14.65 -15.27 -11.76
CA SER A 117 14.49 -15.91 -13.08
C SER A 117 13.15 -15.66 -13.78
N ALA A 118 12.88 -14.41 -14.18
CA ALA A 118 12.42 -14.20 -15.55
C ALA A 118 13.63 -14.32 -16.48
N THR A 119 14.16 -15.53 -16.62
CA THR A 119 14.92 -15.92 -17.79
C THR A 119 14.05 -16.91 -18.55
N GLN A 120 13.32 -16.39 -19.52
CA GLN A 120 13.27 -16.90 -20.89
C GLN A 120 12.51 -15.91 -21.76
#